data_AF-A0A842R798-F1
#
_entry.id   AF-A0A842R798-F1
#
_cell.length_a   1.000
_cell.length_b   1.000
_cell.length_c   1.000
_cell.angle_alpha   90.00
_cell.angle_beta   90.00
_cell.angle_gamma   90.00
#
_symmetry.space_group_name_H-M   'P 1'
#
loop_
_entity.id
_entity.type
_entity.pdbx_description
1 polymer ?
#
loop_
_entity_poly.entity_id
_entity_poly.type
_entity_poly.pdbx_seq_one_letter_code
_entity_poly.pdbx_strand_id
1 'polypeptide(L)' 'MNLCKGCGYCTAVCPARVLEMISKPSGSMQVTSVARPSKCVGCRKCEISCPDMAISVENQEEEP' A
#
# COMPACT_ATOMS: atom_id res chain seq x y z
N MET A 1 -6.57 5.32 6.97
CA MET A 1 -6.81 4.50 5.75
C MET A 1 -8.17 4.78 5.05
N ASN A 2 -8.66 6.04 4.98
CA ASN A 2 -9.95 6.33 4.30
C ASN A 2 -9.82 6.83 2.85
N LEU A 3 -8.60 7.02 2.36
CA LEU A 3 -8.33 7.56 1.02
C LEU A 3 -8.25 6.48 -0.07
N CYS A 4 -7.87 5.24 0.28
CA CYS A 4 -7.71 4.17 -0.70
C CYS A 4 -9.04 3.84 -1.40
N LYS A 5 -9.06 4.02 -2.73
CA LYS A 5 -10.19 3.69 -3.61
C LYS A 5 -10.11 2.31 -4.27
N GLY A 6 -9.02 1.57 -4.03
CA GLY A 6 -8.85 0.24 -4.59
C GLY A 6 -8.47 0.20 -6.07
N CYS A 7 -7.75 1.21 -6.58
CA CYS A 7 -7.32 1.25 -7.98
C CYS A 7 -6.25 0.21 -8.35
N GLY A 8 -5.49 -0.30 -7.37
CA GLY A 8 -4.48 -1.35 -7.61
C GLY A 8 -3.16 -0.90 -8.24
N TYR A 9 -2.93 0.41 -8.45
CA TYR A 9 -1.63 0.85 -9.01
C TYR A 9 -0.45 0.51 -8.12
N CYS A 10 -0.59 0.71 -6.81
CA CYS A 10 0.46 0.42 -5.85
C CYS A 10 0.86 -1.07 -5.82
N THR A 11 -0.07 -2.00 -6.04
CA THR A 11 0.22 -3.44 -6.13
C THR A 11 0.95 -3.79 -7.43
N ALA A 12 0.58 -3.15 -8.55
CA ALA A 12 1.21 -3.36 -9.86
C ALA A 12 2.67 -2.88 -9.90
N VAL A 13 2.99 -1.75 -9.24
CA VAL A 13 4.33 -1.16 -9.27
C VAL A 13 5.27 -1.71 -8.19
N CYS A 14 4.76 -2.45 -7.20
CA CYS A 14 5.56 -2.93 -6.08
C CYS A 14 6.46 -4.10 -6.53
N PRO A 15 7.80 -3.90 -6.65
CA PRO A 15 8.69 -4.95 -7.13
C PRO A 15 8.78 -6.14 -6.16
N ALA A 16 8.59 -5.89 -4.87
CA ALA A 16 8.66 -6.88 -3.82
C ALA A 16 7.32 -7.57 -3.51
N ARG A 17 6.23 -7.17 -4.19
CA ARG A 17 4.87 -7.72 -4.00
C ARG A 17 4.43 -7.76 -2.53
N VAL A 18 4.65 -6.65 -1.85
CA VAL A 18 4.30 -6.42 -0.43
C VAL A 18 2.80 -6.22 -0.23
N LEU A 19 2.14 -5.69 -1.26
CA LEU A 19 0.76 -5.21 -1.22
C LEU A 19 -0.20 -6.17 -1.93
N GLU A 20 -1.42 -6.31 -1.41
CA GLU A 20 -2.48 -7.14 -1.99
C GLU A 20 -3.83 -6.43 -1.97
N MET A 21 -4.71 -6.79 -2.89
CA MET A 21 -6.09 -6.29 -2.95
C MET A 21 -6.98 -7.17 -2.09
N ILE A 22 -7.69 -6.57 -1.14
CA ILE A 22 -8.64 -7.23 -0.25
C ILE A 22 -10.01 -6.57 -0.34
N SER A 23 -11.08 -7.34 -0.14
CA SER A 23 -12.43 -6.78 -0.02
C SER A 23 -12.63 -6.14 1.35
N LYS A 24 -13.23 -4.94 1.41
CA LYS A 24 -13.62 -4.34 2.69
C LYS A 24 -14.74 -5.16 3.34
N PRO A 25 -14.76 -5.32 4.67
CA PRO A 25 -15.85 -6.00 5.37
C PRO A 25 -17.22 -5.34 5.18
N SER A 26 -17.24 -4.01 4.95
CA SER A 26 -18.45 -3.19 4.93
C SER A 26 -18.94 -2.80 3.54
N GLY A 27 -18.54 -3.49 2.47
CA GLY A 27 -19.06 -3.21 1.13
C GLY A 27 -18.41 -4.02 0.02
N SER A 28 -18.81 -3.75 -1.22
CA SER A 28 -18.27 -4.37 -2.44
C SER A 28 -16.93 -3.79 -2.90
N MET A 29 -16.43 -2.74 -2.23
CA MET A 29 -15.19 -2.05 -2.60
C MET A 29 -13.96 -2.81 -2.12
N GLN A 30 -13.01 -3.04 -3.03
CA GLN A 30 -11.70 -3.55 -2.69
C GLN A 30 -10.77 -2.41 -2.27
N VAL A 31 -9.80 -2.71 -1.42
CA VAL A 31 -8.72 -1.80 -1.04
C VAL A 31 -7.41 -2.55 -0.97
N THR A 32 -6.32 -1.81 -1.05
CA THR A 32 -4.99 -2.37 -0.85
C THR A 32 -4.70 -2.55 0.64
N SER A 33 -4.14 -3.71 0.97
CA SER A 33 -3.60 -4.03 2.29
C SER A 33 -2.14 -4.46 2.19
N VAL A 34 -1.41 -4.32 3.30
CA VAL A 34 -0.01 -4.74 3.43
C VAL A 34 0.00 -6.21 3.83
N ALA A 35 0.37 -7.10 2.90
CA ALA A 35 0.38 -8.55 3.12
C ALA A 35 1.75 -9.07 3.60
N ARG A 36 2.85 -8.44 3.16
CA ARG A 36 4.23 -8.93 3.41
C ARG A 36 5.18 -7.78 3.75
N PRO A 37 4.99 -7.07 4.88
CA PRO A 37 5.76 -5.87 5.20
C PRO A 37 7.27 -6.14 5.25
N SER A 38 7.70 -7.32 5.70
CA SER A 38 9.11 -7.74 5.76
C SER A 38 9.83 -7.82 4.42
N LYS A 39 9.09 -7.84 3.30
CA LYS A 39 9.68 -7.80 1.95
C LYS A 39 9.84 -6.38 1.42
N CYS A 40 9.34 -5.37 2.13
CA CYS A 40 9.46 -3.99 1.70
C CYS A 40 10.94 -3.57 1.66
N VAL A 41 11.37 -3.10 0.49
CA VAL A 41 12.75 -2.60 0.26
C VAL A 41 12.84 -1.07 0.33
N GLY A 42 11.81 -0.40 0.84
CA GLY A 42 11.82 1.06 1.00
C GLY A 42 11.84 1.86 -0.31
N CYS A 43 11.52 1.26 -1.46
CA CYS A 43 11.66 1.93 -2.77
C CYS A 43 10.65 3.06 -3.06
N ARG A 44 9.62 3.23 -2.20
CA ARG A 44 8.58 4.29 -2.27
C ARG A 44 7.77 4.41 -3.57
N LYS A 45 7.93 3.47 -4.53
CA LYS A 45 7.16 3.47 -5.78
C LYS A 45 5.65 3.45 -5.57
N CYS A 46 5.17 2.74 -4.54
CA CYS A 46 3.76 2.66 -4.20
C CYS A 46 3.20 4.01 -3.72
N GLU A 47 3.98 4.84 -3.03
CA GLU A 47 3.59 6.19 -2.61
C GLU A 47 3.44 7.10 -3.83
N ILE A 48 4.49 7.16 -4.65
CA ILE A 48 4.56 8.03 -5.84
C ILE A 48 3.45 7.67 -6.84
N SER A 49 3.12 6.38 -6.96
CA SER A 49 2.10 5.90 -7.89
C SER A 49 0.68 6.00 -7.34
N CYS A 50 0.50 6.37 -6.06
CA CYS A 50 -0.83 6.46 -5.48
C CYS A 50 -1.42 7.85 -5.75
N PRO A 51 -2.45 7.98 -6.61
CA PRO A 51 -3.02 9.28 -6.94
C PRO A 51 -3.73 9.94 -5.74
N ASP A 52 -4.22 9.12 -4.81
CA ASP A 52 -4.93 9.57 -3.61
C ASP A 52 -4.02 9.74 -2.39
N MET A 53 -2.70 9.54 -2.55
CA MET A 53 -1.72 9.54 -1.44
C MET A 53 -2.17 8.66 -0.25
N ALA A 54 -2.80 7.53 -0.55
CA ALA A 54 -3.43 6.66 0.45
C ALA A 54 -2.46 5.67 1.14
N ILE A 55 -1.19 5.67 0.75
CA ILE A 55 -0.14 4.78 1.24
C ILE A 55 1.12 5.58 1.58
N SER A 56 1.77 5.20 2.67
CA SER A 56 3.05 5.73 3.14
C SER A 56 3.97 4.56 3.51
N VAL A 57 5.28 4.73 3.32
CA VAL A 57 6.38 3.81 3.57
C VAL A 57 7.28 4.47 4.58
N GLU A 58 7.13 4.06 5.84
CA GLU A 58 7.94 4.53 6.96
C GLU A 58 9.11 3.55 7.17
N ASN A 59 10.31 4.10 7.38
CA ASN A 59 11.45 3.31 7.82
C ASN A 59 11.32 3.11 9.33
N GLN A 60 11.59 1.92 9.85
CA GLN A 60 11.52 1.66 11.30
C GLN A 60 12.72 2.24 12.08
N GLU A 61 13.39 3.25 11.54
CA GLU A 61 14.50 3.97 12.16
C GLU A 61 14.14 5.44 12.25
N GLU A 62 13.37 5.80 13.28
CA GLU A 62 13.25 7.15 13.83
C GLU A 62 12.60 7.03 15.22
N GLU A 63 13.41 6.61 16.20
CA GLU A 63 13.21 7.04 17.59
C GLU A 63 13.80 8.45 17.73
N PRO A 64 13.03 9.37 18.32
CA PRO A 64 13.49 9.95 19.58
C PRO A 64 12.45 9.89 20.72
#